data_AF-A0A820QXY1-F1
#
_entry.id   AF-A0A820QXY1-F1
#
_cell.length_a   1.000
_cell.length_b   1.000
_cell.length_c   1.000
_cell.angle_alpha   90.00
_cell.angle_beta   90.00
_cell.angle_gamma   90.00
#
_symmetry.space_group_name_H-M   'P 1'
#
loop_
_entity.id
_entity.type
_entity.pdbx_description
1 polymer ?
#
loop_
_entity_poly.entity_id
_entity_poly.type
_entity_poly.pdbx_seq_one_letter_code
_entity_poly.pdbx_strand_id
1 'polypeptide(L)'
;MNSKKKFLQSNIEQLKTMAAKDFQYTYQYGLDKSSDYPFPVVDNDLVIDNFEQLIHTGSLVNTDILIGVTADESLYLAEEHIFYNYLPKKKS
;
A
#
# COMPACT_ATOMS: atom_id res chain seq x y z
N MET A 1 9.59 18.65 -22.87
CA MET A 1 8.95 17.84 -21.81
C MET A 1 7.44 17.78 -22.06
N ASN A 2 6.86 16.59 -22.23
CA ASN A 2 5.43 16.38 -22.56
C ASN A 2 4.50 16.87 -21.43
N SER A 3 3.27 17.29 -21.75
CA SER A 3 2.25 17.82 -20.83
C SER A 3 1.94 16.88 -19.67
N LYS A 4 1.86 15.56 -19.93
CA LYS A 4 1.68 14.54 -18.88
C LYS A 4 2.83 14.52 -17.86
N LYS A 5 4.08 14.62 -18.32
CA LYS A 5 5.25 14.63 -17.43
C LYS A 5 5.31 15.91 -16.58
N LYS A 6 4.91 17.06 -17.16
CA LYS A 6 4.78 18.33 -16.42
C LYS A 6 3.69 18.25 -15.34
N PHE A 7 2.55 17.64 -15.67
CA PHE A 7 1.46 17.43 -14.72
C PHE A 7 1.89 16.57 -13.53
N LEU A 8 2.53 15.42 -13.79
CA LEU A 8 3.04 14.55 -12.73
C LEU A 8 4.08 15.25 -11.85
N GLN A 9 5.04 15.96 -12.46
CA GLN A 9 6.03 16.71 -11.70
C GLN A 9 5.39 17.76 -10.79
N SER A 10 4.39 18.49 -11.30
CA SER A 10 3.67 19.50 -10.51
C SER A 10 2.99 18.88 -9.28
N ASN A 11 2.39 17.70 -9.41
CA ASN A 11 1.75 17.03 -8.28
C ASN A 11 2.79 16.55 -7.25
N ILE A 12 3.92 16.03 -7.70
CA ILE A 12 5.02 15.61 -6.81
C ILE A 12 5.53 16.80 -6.00
N GLU A 13 5.76 17.96 -6.63
CA GLU A 13 6.24 19.14 -5.92
C GLU A 13 5.20 19.68 -4.91
N GLN A 14 3.90 19.58 -5.22
CA GLN A 14 2.84 19.92 -4.25
C GLN A 14 2.78 18.94 -3.08
N LEU A 15 2.97 17.64 -3.32
CA LEU A 15 2.98 16.65 -2.24
C LEU A 15 4.19 16.83 -1.30
N LYS A 16 5.35 17.26 -1.82
CA LYS A 16 6.56 17.51 -1.02
C LYS A 16 6.42 18.67 -0.02
N THR A 17 5.54 19.64 -0.29
CA THR A 17 5.31 20.78 0.62
C THR A 17 4.25 20.48 1.68
N MET A 18 3.57 19.36 1.57
CA MET A 18 2.55 18.93 2.52
C MET A 18 3.18 18.46 3.83
N ALA A 19 2.56 18.80 4.97
CA ALA A 19 2.98 18.22 6.23
C ALA A 19 2.68 16.72 6.25
N ALA A 20 3.58 15.91 6.81
CA ALA A 20 3.45 14.45 6.82
C ALA A 20 2.11 13.96 7.40
N LYS A 21 1.59 14.64 8.44
CA LYS A 21 0.29 14.33 9.05
C LYS A 21 -0.88 14.53 8.08
N ASP A 22 -0.81 15.56 7.24
CA ASP A 22 -1.89 15.92 6.32
C ASP A 22 -1.85 14.99 5.10
N PHE A 23 -0.65 14.57 4.70
CA PHE A 23 -0.45 13.50 3.71
C PHE A 23 -1.04 12.18 4.20
N GLN A 24 -0.69 11.75 5.42
CA GLN A 24 -1.21 10.52 6.02
C GLN A 24 -2.74 10.53 6.15
N TYR A 25 -3.32 11.65 6.58
CA TYR A 25 -4.77 11.81 6.67
C TYR A 25 -5.45 11.74 5.30
N THR A 26 -4.94 12.48 4.31
CA THR A 26 -5.46 12.45 2.94
C THR A 26 -5.40 11.05 2.35
N TYR A 27 -4.33 10.32 2.66
CA TYR A 27 -4.13 8.95 2.22
C TYR A 27 -5.13 7.97 2.86
N GLN A 28 -5.28 8.00 4.19
CA GLN A 28 -6.13 7.08 4.94
C GLN A 28 -7.63 7.26 4.67
N TYR A 29 -8.06 8.48 4.34
CA TYR A 29 -9.49 8.81 4.23
C TYR A 29 -9.93 9.34 2.86
N GLY A 30 -8.99 9.67 1.98
CA GLY A 30 -9.26 10.29 0.66
C GLY A 30 -9.14 9.34 -0.53
N LEU A 31 -8.59 8.13 -0.33
CA LEU A 31 -8.54 7.07 -1.35
C LEU A 31 -9.65 6.06 -1.07
N ASP A 32 -10.20 5.47 -2.15
CA ASP A 32 -11.21 4.42 -2.01
C ASP A 32 -10.63 3.29 -1.15
N LYS A 33 -11.38 2.85 -0.14
CA LYS A 33 -10.87 1.96 0.93
C LYS A 33 -10.44 0.57 0.42
N SER A 34 -10.63 0.30 -0.86
CA SER A 34 -10.22 -0.92 -1.54
C SER A 34 -8.80 -0.86 -2.12
N SER A 35 -8.10 0.28 -2.08
CA SER A 35 -6.75 0.41 -2.63
C SER A 35 -5.75 0.82 -1.55
N ASP A 36 -5.22 -0.21 -0.91
CA ASP A 36 -3.79 -0.47 -0.77
C ASP A 36 -2.89 0.64 -0.17
N TYR A 37 -2.36 0.30 1.01
CA TYR A 37 -1.14 0.86 1.62
C TYR A 37 0.01 0.94 0.60
N PRO A 38 1.05 1.79 0.79
CA PRO A 38 2.19 1.79 -0.12
C PRO A 38 2.87 0.42 -0.03
N PHE A 39 2.61 -0.43 -1.02
CA PHE A 39 3.25 -1.73 -1.16
C PHE A 39 4.48 -1.63 -2.05
N PRO A 40 5.44 -2.56 -1.91
CA PRO A 40 6.48 -2.74 -2.90
C PRO A 40 5.87 -2.88 -4.30
N VAL A 41 6.36 -2.12 -5.25
CA VAL A 41 5.97 -2.18 -6.66
C VAL A 41 7.11 -2.78 -7.46
N VAL A 42 6.79 -3.50 -8.54
CA VAL A 42 7.80 -3.94 -9.51
C VAL A 42 8.36 -2.69 -10.19
N ASP A 43 9.61 -2.36 -9.86
CA ASP A 43 10.32 -1.18 -10.36
C ASP A 43 11.49 -1.54 -11.30
N ASN A 44 11.74 -2.85 -11.50
CA ASN A 44 12.87 -3.39 -12.25
C ASN A 44 14.24 -2.98 -11.69
N ASP A 45 14.30 -2.59 -10.41
CA ASP A 45 15.53 -2.27 -9.68
C ASP A 45 15.60 -3.09 -8.38
N LEU A 46 14.81 -2.71 -7.38
CA LEU A 46 14.73 -3.43 -6.12
C LEU A 46 13.83 -4.66 -6.24
N VAL A 47 12.69 -4.51 -6.90
CA VAL A 47 11.75 -5.60 -7.17
C VAL A 47 11.73 -5.82 -8.69
N ILE A 48 12.50 -6.81 -9.12
CA ILE A 48 12.76 -7.06 -10.54
C ILE A 48 11.62 -7.76 -11.28
N ASP A 49 10.74 -8.45 -10.54
CA ASP A 49 9.55 -9.13 -11.06
C ASP A 49 8.54 -9.32 -9.92
N ASN A 50 7.33 -9.78 -10.23
CA ASN A 50 6.36 -10.21 -9.25
C ASN A 50 6.96 -11.32 -8.36
N PHE A 51 6.77 -11.21 -7.04
CA PHE A 51 7.21 -12.18 -6.05
C PHE A 51 6.82 -13.63 -6.37
N GLU A 52 5.62 -13.87 -6.92
CA GLU A 52 5.20 -15.22 -7.33
C GLU A 52 6.10 -15.79 -8.44
N GLN A 53 6.52 -14.97 -9.40
CA GLN A 53 7.45 -15.38 -10.46
C GLN A 53 8.86 -15.59 -9.91
N LEU A 54 9.32 -14.75 -8.99
CA LEU A 54 10.63 -14.91 -8.36
C LEU A 54 10.73 -16.21 -7.55
N ILE A 55 9.65 -16.57 -6.85
CA ILE A 55 9.55 -17.85 -6.13
C ILE A 55 9.60 -19.02 -7.10
N HIS A 56 8.77 -19.00 -8.16
CA HIS A 56 8.71 -20.12 -9.12
C HIS A 56 9.99 -20.30 -9.95
N THR A 57 10.68 -19.21 -10.28
CA THR A 57 11.93 -19.24 -11.06
C THR A 57 13.16 -19.58 -10.21
N GLY A 58 13.01 -19.64 -8.89
CA GLY A 58 14.13 -19.84 -7.97
C GLY A 58 15.09 -18.65 -7.91
N SER A 59 14.66 -17.46 -8.35
CA SER A 59 15.45 -16.22 -8.28
C SER A 59 15.42 -15.63 -6.86
N LEU A 60 15.71 -16.46 -5.87
CA LEU A 60 15.71 -16.14 -4.45
C LEU A 60 17.09 -16.42 -3.85
N VAL A 61 17.37 -15.79 -2.72
CA VAL A 61 18.55 -16.14 -1.92
C VAL A 61 18.37 -17.54 -1.34
N ASN A 62 19.31 -18.43 -1.62
CA ASN A 62 19.30 -19.78 -1.08
C ASN A 62 19.73 -19.78 0.40
N THR A 63 18.76 -19.75 1.30
CA THR A 63 18.95 -19.73 2.75
C THR A 63 17.85 -20.52 3.45
N ASP A 64 18.16 -21.06 4.62
CA ASP A 64 17.16 -21.69 5.46
C ASP A 64 16.15 -20.64 5.97
N ILE A 65 14.86 -20.98 5.90
CA ILE A 65 13.76 -20.13 6.36
C ILE A 65 12.83 -20.92 7.28
N LEU A 66 12.37 -20.29 8.36
CA LEU A 66 11.33 -20.81 9.23
C LEU A 66 10.11 -19.87 9.14
N ILE A 67 8.99 -20.40 8.65
CA ILE A 67 7.74 -19.66 8.47
C ILE A 67 6.67 -20.28 9.37
N GLY A 68 5.87 -19.43 10.03
CA GLY A 68 4.71 -19.83 10.81
C GLY A 68 3.60 -18.80 10.68
N VAL A 69 2.36 -19.26 10.82
CA VAL A 69 1.14 -18.44 10.84
C VAL A 69 0.39 -18.68 12.13
N THR A 70 -0.34 -17.69 12.63
CA THR A 70 -1.25 -17.91 13.77
C THR A 70 -2.58 -18.50 13.30
N ALA A 71 -3.27 -19.25 14.16
CA ALA A 71 -4.51 -19.95 13.79
C ALA A 71 -5.65 -19.00 13.40
N ASP A 72 -5.60 -17.76 13.90
CA ASP A 72 -6.73 -16.82 13.89
C ASP A 72 -6.40 -15.49 13.17
N GLU A 73 -5.43 -15.47 12.24
CA GLU A 73 -5.03 -14.23 11.52
C GLU A 73 -6.20 -13.52 10.83
N SER A 74 -7.15 -14.30 10.32
CA SER A 74 -8.34 -13.78 9.64
C SER A 74 -9.34 -13.07 10.57
N LEU A 75 -9.33 -13.37 11.88
CA LEU A 75 -10.23 -12.76 12.86
C LEU A 75 -9.85 -11.30 13.13
N TYR A 76 -8.55 -11.00 13.23
CA TYR A 76 -8.08 -9.62 13.45
C TYR A 76 -8.52 -8.67 12.32
N LEU A 77 -8.38 -9.13 11.07
CA LEU A 77 -8.81 -8.35 9.90
C LEU A 77 -10.34 -8.22 9.84
N ALA A 78 -11.08 -9.28 10.20
CA ALA A 78 -12.54 -9.23 10.25
C ALA A 78 -13.07 -8.25 11.31
N GLU A 79 -12.41 -8.14 12.47
CA GLU A 79 -12.77 -7.20 13.53
C GLU A 79 -12.52 -5.73 13.15
N GLU A 80 -11.43 -5.43 12.43
CA GLU A 80 -11.19 -4.09 11.88
C GLU A 80 -12.29 -3.67 10.89
N HIS A 81 -12.78 -4.58 10.04
CA HIS A 81 -13.90 -4.31 9.13
C HIS A 81 -15.23 -4.02 9.86
N ILE A 82 -15.45 -4.59 11.06
CA ILE A 82 -16.67 -4.36 11.85
C ILE A 82 -16.66 -2.95 12.47
N PHE A 83 -15.51 -2.46 12.97
CA PHE A 83 -15.43 -1.11 13.57
C PHE A 83 -15.80 0.02 12.61
N TYR A 84 -15.49 -0.11 11.32
CA TYR A 84 -15.83 0.92 10.32
C TYR A 84 -17.32 1.00 9.97
N ASN A 85 -18.09 -0.05 10.23
CA ASN A 85 -19.55 -0.04 10.02
C ASN A 85 -20.32 0.62 11.17
N TYR A 86 -19.68 0.83 12.33
CA TYR A 86 -20.29 1.45 13.51
C TYR A 86 -19.82 2.88 13.79
N LEU A 87 -18.91 3.44 12.99
CA LEU A 87 -18.64 4.88 13.06
C LEU A 87 -19.90 5.63 12.63
N PRO A 88 -20.45 6.52 13.47
CA PRO A 88 -21.67 7.25 13.12
C PRO A 88 -21.42 8.04 11.84
N LYS A 89 -22.18 7.72 10.79
CA LYS A 89 -22.19 8.51 9.57
C LYS A 89 -22.51 9.94 9.96
N LYS A 90 -21.55 10.85 9.81
CA LYS A 90 -21.72 12.27 10.04
C LYS A 90 -22.89 12.71 9.16
N LYS A 91 -24.01 13.10 9.78
CA LYS A 91 -25.16 13.65 9.05
C LYS A 91 -24.71 14.93 8.37
N SER A 92 -24.92 15.00 7.06
CA SER A 92 -24.82 16.22 6.26
C SER A 92 -25.81 17.28 6.75
#